data_AF-S4NV60-F1
#
_entry.id   AF-S4NV60-F1
#
_cell.length_a   1.000
_cell.length_b   1.000
_cell.length_c   1.000
_cell.angle_alpha   90.00
_cell.angle_beta   90.00
_cell.angle_gamma   90.00
#
_symmetry.space_group_name_H-M   'P 1'
#
loop_
_entity.id
_entity.type
_entity.pdbx_description
1 polymer ?
#
loop_
_entity_poly.entity_id
_entity_poly.type
_entity_poly.pdbx_seq_one_letter_code
_entity_poly.pdbx_strand_id
1 'polypeptide(L)'
;MWKIISGKDLNSLETILEDFEAAELEAACNTQDPVDGNTALHKAAIAEKPEMVTQILTAGGDPCIRNHALQTPYAASPHQDTRIAFRLFQAQFPDKYNYNKSHIPGPVTPEQLEQEKERKAQQKKAKRQRDKEKQAEKNKINNFLNMTDVQKVRADLIMRCFLCGSKLPRPPFEYNNYSFCSIKCLQNHRNLRPLHNSA
;
A
#
# COMPACT_ATOMS: atom_id res chain seq x y z
N MET A 1 33.22 1.45 15.86
CA MET A 1 32.24 1.75 14.78
C MET A 1 31.04 0.80 14.78
N TRP A 2 31.19 -0.51 14.55
CA TRP A 2 30.05 -1.42 14.29
C TRP A 2 28.98 -1.52 15.39
N LYS A 3 29.38 -1.59 16.66
CA LYS A 3 28.42 -1.62 17.80
C LYS A 3 27.55 -0.36 17.89
N ILE A 4 28.07 0.77 17.40
CA ILE A 4 27.40 2.06 17.48
C ILE A 4 26.30 2.14 16.41
N ILE A 5 26.60 1.66 15.19
CA ILE A 5 25.63 1.61 14.09
C ILE A 5 24.45 0.69 14.42
N SER A 6 24.69 -0.42 15.14
CA SER A 6 23.64 -1.34 15.57
C SER A 6 22.81 -0.85 16.77
N GLY A 7 23.22 0.24 17.45
CA GLY A 7 22.50 0.79 18.60
C GLY A 7 21.17 1.44 18.20
N LYS A 8 20.20 1.54 19.12
CA LYS A 8 18.86 2.10 18.82
C LYS A 8 18.83 3.64 18.76
N ASP A 9 19.76 4.32 19.40
CA ASP A 9 19.65 5.75 19.69
C ASP A 9 20.32 6.68 18.67
N LEU A 10 21.05 6.15 17.70
CA LEU A 10 21.83 6.94 16.74
C LEU A 10 21.31 6.75 15.31
N ASN A 11 20.72 7.82 14.77
CA ASN A 11 20.18 7.85 13.41
C ASN A 11 21.08 8.60 12.41
N SER A 12 22.11 9.30 12.91
CA SER A 12 23.08 10.05 12.10
C SER A 12 24.50 9.67 12.53
N LEU A 13 25.39 9.56 11.56
CA LEU A 13 26.83 9.38 11.77
C LEU A 13 27.55 10.71 12.04
N GLU A 14 26.91 11.88 11.96
CA GLU A 14 27.59 13.19 12.09
C GLU A 14 28.57 13.25 13.27
N THR A 15 28.13 12.85 14.47
CA THR A 15 28.97 12.84 15.68
C THR A 15 30.14 11.84 15.64
N ILE A 16 30.09 10.83 14.78
CA ILE A 16 31.15 9.81 14.62
C ILE A 16 32.09 10.20 13.48
N LEU A 17 31.62 10.94 12.49
CA LEU A 17 32.40 11.33 11.31
C LEU A 17 33.24 12.57 11.55
N GLU A 18 32.82 13.44 12.46
CA GLU A 18 33.54 14.69 12.80
C GLU A 18 34.97 14.45 13.33
N ASP A 19 35.24 13.28 13.92
CA ASP A 19 36.55 12.94 14.50
C ASP A 19 37.51 12.23 13.53
N PHE A 20 37.06 11.83 12.33
CA PHE A 20 37.87 11.04 11.39
C PHE A 20 38.29 11.86 10.16
N GLU A 21 39.57 11.80 9.80
CA GLU A 21 40.01 12.31 8.49
C GLU A 21 39.33 11.51 7.36
N ALA A 22 39.03 12.18 6.24
CA ALA A 22 38.24 11.59 5.15
C ALA A 22 38.83 10.28 4.59
N ALA A 23 40.16 10.13 4.58
CA ALA A 23 40.84 8.93 4.11
C ALA A 23 40.73 7.75 5.11
N GLU A 24 40.76 8.02 6.41
CA GLU A 24 40.59 7.00 7.44
C GLU A 24 39.13 6.52 7.51
N LEU A 25 38.20 7.42 7.18
CA LEU A 25 36.78 7.15 7.21
C LEU A 25 36.33 6.14 6.16
N GLU A 26 36.82 6.25 4.92
CA GLU A 26 36.51 5.29 3.85
C GLU A 26 36.97 3.88 4.22
N ALA A 27 38.21 3.76 4.73
CA ALA A 27 38.75 2.49 5.21
C ALA A 27 37.91 1.90 6.36
N ALA A 28 37.50 2.74 7.31
CA ALA A 28 36.67 2.32 8.42
C ALA A 28 35.27 1.82 7.98
N CYS A 29 34.65 2.47 6.99
CA CYS A 29 33.36 2.06 6.43
C CYS A 29 33.41 0.68 5.77
N ASN A 30 34.55 0.36 5.16
CA ASN A 30 34.77 -0.87 4.38
C ASN A 30 35.35 -2.03 5.19
N THR A 31 35.80 -1.79 6.42
CA THR A 31 36.29 -2.85 7.30
C THR A 31 35.16 -3.84 7.64
N GLN A 32 35.39 -5.12 7.36
CA GLN A 32 34.48 -6.20 7.69
C GLN A 32 34.62 -6.61 9.16
N ASP A 33 33.50 -6.73 9.86
CA ASP A 33 33.44 -7.28 11.22
C ASP A 33 33.94 -8.73 11.22
N PRO A 34 34.97 -9.10 12.01
CA PRO A 34 35.50 -10.46 12.04
C PRO A 34 34.49 -11.54 12.42
N VAL A 35 33.38 -11.18 13.06
CA VAL A 35 32.36 -12.14 13.52
C VAL A 35 31.50 -12.64 12.36
N ASP A 36 30.98 -11.72 11.54
CA ASP A 36 29.97 -12.04 10.51
C ASP A 36 30.32 -11.52 9.11
N GLY A 37 31.44 -10.81 8.97
CA GLY A 37 31.89 -10.19 7.73
C GLY A 37 31.10 -8.94 7.35
N ASN A 38 30.20 -8.45 8.21
CA ASN A 38 29.38 -7.29 7.90
C ASN A 38 30.22 -6.01 7.98
N THR A 39 30.14 -5.19 6.94
CA THR A 39 30.68 -3.82 6.93
C THR A 39 29.74 -2.85 7.66
N ALA A 40 30.17 -1.59 7.83
CA ALA A 40 29.30 -0.54 8.37
C ALA A 40 27.97 -0.45 7.60
N LEU A 41 28.03 -0.59 6.27
CA LEU A 41 26.86 -0.51 5.39
C LEU A 41 25.88 -1.67 5.61
N HIS A 42 26.38 -2.89 5.86
CA HIS A 42 25.53 -4.03 6.23
C HIS A 42 24.78 -3.77 7.54
N LYS A 43 25.49 -3.32 8.58
CA LYS A 43 24.89 -3.09 9.90
C LYS A 43 23.83 -1.99 9.83
N ALA A 44 24.10 -0.88 9.13
CA ALA A 44 23.11 0.19 8.92
C ALA A 44 21.88 -0.31 8.15
N ALA A 45 22.10 -1.17 7.16
CA ALA A 45 21.02 -1.71 6.33
C ALA A 45 20.15 -2.76 7.03
N ILE A 46 20.74 -3.53 7.94
CA ILE A 46 20.03 -4.50 8.80
C ILE A 46 19.30 -3.78 9.94
N ALA A 47 19.83 -2.65 10.42
CA ALA A 47 19.25 -1.87 11.51
C ALA A 47 18.14 -0.89 11.07
N GLU A 48 17.68 -0.96 9.82
CA GLU A 48 16.64 -0.06 9.25
C GLU A 48 17.01 1.43 9.31
N LYS A 49 18.26 1.78 9.00
CA LYS A 49 18.75 3.17 9.07
C LYS A 49 19.08 3.75 7.68
N PRO A 50 18.07 4.21 6.91
CA PRO A 50 18.27 4.69 5.54
C PRO A 50 19.17 5.93 5.45
N GLU A 51 19.10 6.85 6.41
CA GLU A 51 19.96 8.04 6.45
C GLU A 51 21.43 7.65 6.62
N MET A 52 21.74 6.75 7.54
CA MET A 52 23.10 6.25 7.75
C MET A 52 23.62 5.50 6.52
N VAL A 53 22.77 4.72 5.83
CA VAL A 53 23.15 4.09 4.56
C VAL A 53 23.61 5.13 3.54
N THR A 54 22.86 6.23 3.42
CA THR A 54 23.21 7.34 2.51
C THR A 54 24.53 8.00 2.93
N GLN A 55 24.73 8.26 4.23
CA GLN A 55 25.96 8.86 4.75
C GLN A 55 27.18 7.97 4.53
N ILE A 56 27.07 6.66 4.79
CA ILE A 56 28.17 5.69 4.57
C ILE A 56 28.51 5.57 3.09
N LEU A 57 27.51 5.55 2.20
CA LEU A 57 27.74 5.57 0.75
C LEU A 57 28.39 6.88 0.28
N THR A 58 28.06 8.01 0.91
CA THR A 58 28.73 9.29 0.65
C THR A 58 30.20 9.21 1.08
N ALA A 59 30.48 8.63 2.24
CA ALA A 59 31.80 8.47 2.85
C ALA A 59 32.70 7.38 2.22
N GLY A 60 32.25 6.70 1.15
CA GLY A 60 33.08 5.71 0.44
C GLY A 60 32.83 4.24 0.83
N GLY A 61 31.77 3.94 1.59
CA GLY A 61 31.39 2.56 1.88
C GLY A 61 30.94 1.81 0.62
N ASP A 62 31.69 0.78 0.22
CA ASP A 62 31.47 -0.01 -0.99
C ASP A 62 30.26 -0.96 -0.82
N PRO A 63 29.18 -0.77 -1.61
CA PRO A 63 28.03 -1.65 -1.59
C PRO A 63 28.26 -3.02 -2.23
N CYS A 64 29.45 -3.28 -2.79
CA CYS A 64 29.79 -4.56 -3.45
C CYS A 64 30.41 -5.60 -2.50
N ILE A 65 30.88 -5.18 -1.32
CA ILE A 65 31.52 -6.08 -0.35
C ILE A 65 30.51 -7.12 0.12
N ARG A 66 30.92 -8.38 0.21
CA ARG A 66 30.08 -9.48 0.67
C ARG A 66 30.48 -9.94 2.07
N ASN A 67 29.50 -10.12 2.94
CA ASN A 67 29.71 -10.68 4.27
C ASN A 67 30.01 -12.20 4.23
N HIS A 68 30.18 -12.85 5.39
CA HIS A 68 30.45 -14.29 5.46
C HIS A 68 29.30 -15.15 4.90
N ALA A 69 28.08 -14.62 4.85
CA ALA A 69 26.93 -15.24 4.21
C ALA A 69 26.84 -14.96 2.69
N LEU A 70 27.88 -14.37 2.09
CA LEU A 70 27.97 -14.00 0.68
C LEU A 70 26.93 -12.97 0.22
N GLN A 71 26.36 -12.21 1.15
CA GLN A 71 25.36 -11.18 0.87
C GLN A 71 26.04 -9.82 0.74
N THR A 72 25.57 -8.99 -0.20
CA THR A 72 25.90 -7.56 -0.24
C THR A 72 25.06 -6.81 0.82
N PRO A 73 25.41 -5.55 1.17
CA PRO A 73 24.60 -4.74 2.09
C PRO A 73 23.13 -4.64 1.65
N TYR A 74 22.89 -4.51 0.33
CA TYR A 74 21.54 -4.49 -0.23
C TYR A 74 20.82 -5.84 -0.05
N ALA A 75 21.50 -6.95 -0.30
CA ALA A 75 20.93 -8.29 -0.16
C ALA A 75 20.60 -8.62 1.30
N ALA A 76 21.45 -8.21 2.25
CA ALA A 76 21.28 -8.42 3.68
C ALA A 76 20.17 -7.56 4.31
N SER A 77 19.71 -6.50 3.64
CA SER A 77 18.68 -5.59 4.18
C SER A 77 17.26 -6.17 4.04
N PRO A 78 16.50 -6.42 5.11
CA PRO A 78 15.11 -6.86 4.99
C PRO A 78 14.13 -5.69 4.80
N HIS A 79 14.58 -4.45 4.99
CA HIS A 79 13.73 -3.27 5.10
C HIS A 79 13.58 -2.54 3.76
N GLN A 80 12.34 -2.24 3.37
CA GLN A 80 12.02 -1.60 2.11
C GLN A 80 12.60 -0.17 2.03
N ASP A 81 12.54 0.60 3.11
CA ASP A 81 12.98 1.99 3.12
C ASP A 81 14.50 2.11 2.97
N THR A 82 15.25 1.21 3.62
CA THR A 82 16.70 1.11 3.40
C THR A 82 17.03 0.69 1.97
N ARG A 83 16.32 -0.28 1.40
CA ARG A 83 16.49 -0.67 -0.01
C ARG A 83 16.20 0.48 -0.97
N ILE A 84 15.23 1.34 -0.65
CA ILE A 84 14.94 2.56 -1.40
C ILE A 84 16.10 3.55 -1.27
N ALA A 85 16.72 3.70 -0.10
CA ALA A 85 17.87 4.60 0.09
C ALA A 85 19.05 4.25 -0.86
N PHE A 86 19.38 2.96 -1.02
CA PHE A 86 20.38 2.53 -2.00
C PHE A 86 20.04 2.96 -3.44
N ARG A 87 18.77 2.84 -3.83
CA ARG A 87 18.29 3.18 -5.18
C ARG A 87 18.20 4.69 -5.40
N LEU A 88 17.85 5.46 -4.36
CA LEU A 88 17.88 6.92 -4.37
C LEU A 88 19.31 7.45 -4.45
N PHE A 89 20.25 6.81 -3.75
CA PHE A 89 21.66 7.15 -3.84
C PHE A 89 22.22 6.86 -5.23
N GLN A 90 21.90 5.69 -5.80
CA GLN A 90 22.25 5.36 -7.19
C GLN A 90 21.69 6.38 -8.19
N ALA A 91 20.48 6.89 -7.98
CA ALA A 91 19.88 7.91 -8.85
C ALA A 91 20.68 9.23 -8.83
N GLN A 92 21.26 9.57 -7.68
CA GLN A 92 22.07 10.78 -7.50
C GLN A 92 23.52 10.59 -7.97
N PHE A 93 24.08 9.39 -7.82
CA PHE A 93 25.49 9.10 -8.09
C PHE A 93 25.66 7.84 -8.97
N PRO A 94 25.18 7.84 -10.22
CA PRO A 94 25.09 6.64 -11.06
C PRO A 94 26.45 5.98 -11.37
N ASP A 95 27.53 6.75 -11.35
CA ASP A 95 28.89 6.31 -11.72
C ASP A 95 29.80 6.06 -10.50
N LYS A 96 29.31 6.26 -9.27
CA LYS A 96 30.17 6.19 -8.07
C LYS A 96 30.59 4.76 -7.71
N TYR A 97 29.70 3.78 -7.90
CA TYR A 97 29.94 2.39 -7.56
C TYR A 97 29.53 1.46 -8.70
N ASN A 98 29.99 0.21 -8.66
CA ASN A 98 29.53 -0.82 -9.58
C ASN A 98 28.19 -1.42 -9.10
N TYR A 99 27.09 -0.71 -9.37
CA TYR A 99 25.75 -1.10 -8.93
C TYR A 99 25.28 -2.47 -9.45
N ASN A 100 25.79 -2.90 -10.60
CA ASN A 100 25.53 -4.24 -11.13
C ASN A 100 26.14 -5.33 -10.24
N LYS A 101 27.34 -5.09 -9.69
CA LYS A 101 28.02 -6.04 -8.78
C LYS A 101 27.38 -6.08 -7.39
N SER A 102 26.83 -4.96 -6.91
CA SER A 102 26.16 -4.88 -5.61
C SER A 102 24.74 -5.46 -5.59
N HIS A 103 24.19 -5.83 -6.76
CA HIS A 103 22.81 -6.30 -6.95
C HIS A 103 21.75 -5.28 -6.54
N ILE A 104 22.07 -3.98 -6.63
CA ILE A 104 21.09 -2.92 -6.41
C ILE A 104 20.27 -2.77 -7.72
N PRO A 105 18.95 -2.99 -7.70
CA PRO A 105 18.09 -2.74 -8.86
C PRO A 105 18.12 -1.27 -9.24
N GLY A 106 17.84 -0.97 -10.51
CA GLY A 106 17.97 0.38 -11.07
C GLY A 106 17.38 1.53 -10.23
N PRO A 107 17.85 2.75 -10.48
CA PRO A 107 17.57 3.91 -9.65
C PRO A 107 16.07 4.18 -9.51
N VAL A 108 15.70 4.82 -8.41
CA VAL A 108 14.35 5.36 -8.20
C VAL A 108 14.49 6.83 -7.86
N THR A 109 13.60 7.68 -8.37
CA THR A 109 13.59 9.10 -8.00
C THR A 109 12.62 9.35 -6.83
N PRO A 110 12.83 10.41 -6.03
CA PRO A 110 11.87 10.83 -5.01
C PRO A 110 10.47 11.04 -5.59
N GLU A 111 10.39 11.64 -6.78
CA GLU A 111 9.14 11.91 -7.50
C GLU A 111 8.38 10.62 -7.82
N GLN A 112 9.05 9.59 -8.33
CA GLN A 112 8.42 8.29 -8.61
C GLN A 112 7.86 7.64 -7.34
N LEU A 113 8.54 7.77 -6.20
CA LEU A 113 8.08 7.22 -4.94
C LEU A 113 6.84 7.95 -4.41
N GLU A 114 6.81 9.27 -4.53
CA GLU A 114 5.66 10.10 -4.15
C GLU A 114 4.44 9.81 -5.03
N GLN A 115 4.63 9.72 -6.35
CA GLN A 115 3.56 9.35 -7.28
C GLN A 115 2.97 7.96 -6.96
N GLU A 116 3.81 6.97 -6.63
CA GLU A 116 3.34 5.63 -6.26
C GLU A 116 2.59 5.63 -4.91
N LYS A 117 3.06 6.41 -3.93
CA LYS A 117 2.36 6.60 -2.64
C LYS A 117 1.00 7.26 -2.86
N GLU A 118 0.95 8.30 -3.68
CA GLU A 118 -0.29 9.00 -4.00
C GLU A 118 -1.27 8.07 -4.74
N ARG A 119 -0.80 7.35 -5.77
CA ARG A 119 -1.60 6.37 -6.51
C ARG A 119 -2.21 5.31 -5.60
N LYS A 120 -1.42 4.74 -4.68
CA LYS A 120 -1.91 3.78 -3.68
C LYS A 120 -2.94 4.41 -2.73
N ALA A 121 -2.70 5.64 -2.27
CA ALA A 121 -3.62 6.37 -1.41
C ALA A 121 -4.96 6.66 -2.12
N GLN A 122 -4.91 7.12 -3.38
CA GLN A 122 -6.07 7.36 -4.22
C GLN A 122 -6.87 6.06 -4.46
N GLN A 123 -6.20 4.95 -4.78
CA GLN A 123 -6.85 3.64 -4.95
C GLN A 123 -7.54 3.18 -3.66
N LYS A 124 -6.89 3.35 -2.49
CA LYS A 124 -7.47 3.00 -1.19
C LYS A 124 -8.69 3.86 -0.86
N LYS A 125 -8.63 5.17 -1.14
CA LYS A 125 -9.77 6.10 -0.97
C LYS A 125 -10.92 5.71 -1.90
N ALA A 126 -10.65 5.46 -3.18
CA ALA A 126 -11.67 5.04 -4.16
C ALA A 126 -12.33 3.70 -3.78
N LYS A 127 -11.55 2.71 -3.32
CA LYS A 127 -12.09 1.43 -2.83
C LYS A 127 -13.03 1.64 -1.63
N ARG A 128 -12.58 2.40 -0.62
CA ARG A 128 -13.40 2.72 0.57
C ARG A 128 -14.70 3.42 0.21
N GLN A 129 -14.65 4.36 -0.74
CA GLN A 129 -15.84 5.08 -1.20
C GLN A 129 -16.83 4.14 -1.89
N ARG A 130 -16.36 3.28 -2.81
CA ARG A 130 -17.20 2.27 -3.47
C ARG A 130 -17.83 1.29 -2.48
N ASP A 131 -17.09 0.87 -1.47
CA ASP A 131 -17.59 -0.05 -0.44
C ASP A 131 -18.64 0.64 0.45
N LYS A 132 -18.43 1.92 0.80
CA LYS A 132 -19.41 2.74 1.54
C LYS A 132 -20.70 2.95 0.74
N GLU A 133 -20.61 3.23 -0.55
CA GLU A 133 -21.77 3.39 -1.44
C GLU A 133 -22.55 2.09 -1.60
N LYS A 134 -21.85 0.96 -1.81
CA LYS A 134 -22.47 -0.38 -1.85
C LYS A 134 -23.19 -0.70 -0.55
N GLN A 135 -22.58 -0.40 0.61
CA GLN A 135 -23.21 -0.64 1.91
C GLN A 135 -24.42 0.27 2.13
N ALA A 136 -24.32 1.55 1.75
CA ALA A 136 -25.45 2.47 1.85
C ALA A 136 -26.62 2.04 0.97
N GLU A 137 -26.37 1.55 -0.25
CA GLU A 137 -27.43 1.03 -1.12
C GLU A 137 -28.04 -0.27 -0.57
N LYS A 138 -27.24 -1.18 -0.02
CA LYS A 138 -27.76 -2.37 0.68
C LYS A 138 -28.64 -1.99 1.87
N ASN A 139 -28.22 -1.02 2.68
CA ASN A 139 -29.00 -0.53 3.81
C ASN A 139 -30.32 0.10 3.35
N LYS A 140 -30.31 0.87 2.24
CA LYS A 140 -31.54 1.42 1.64
C LYS A 140 -32.48 0.33 1.14
N ILE A 141 -31.96 -0.70 0.48
CA ILE A 141 -32.74 -1.86 0.03
C ILE A 141 -33.35 -2.58 1.24
N ASN A 142 -32.55 -2.90 2.25
CA ASN A 142 -33.05 -3.59 3.45
C ASN A 142 -34.10 -2.77 4.20
N ASN A 143 -33.86 -1.47 4.38
CA ASN A 143 -34.83 -0.57 4.99
C ASN A 143 -36.14 -0.54 4.19
N PHE A 144 -36.06 -0.51 2.85
CA PHE A 144 -37.23 -0.57 1.99
C PHE A 144 -37.98 -1.90 2.12
N LEU A 145 -37.26 -3.03 2.11
CA LEU A 145 -37.87 -4.36 2.21
C LEU A 145 -38.56 -4.60 3.55
N ASN A 146 -38.08 -3.97 4.63
CA ASN A 146 -38.67 -4.04 5.97
C ASN A 146 -39.93 -3.17 6.17
N MET A 147 -40.28 -2.29 5.22
CA MET A 147 -41.50 -1.50 5.29
C MET A 147 -42.77 -2.32 4.99
N THR A 148 -43.92 -1.87 5.49
CA THR A 148 -45.23 -2.47 5.16
C THR A 148 -45.62 -2.17 3.72
N ASP A 149 -46.52 -2.97 3.14
CA ASP A 149 -46.92 -2.82 1.74
C ASP A 149 -47.57 -1.44 1.46
N VAL A 150 -48.35 -0.91 2.41
CA VAL A 150 -48.93 0.44 2.32
C VAL A 150 -47.83 1.52 2.33
N GLN A 151 -46.78 1.34 3.16
CA GLN A 151 -45.64 2.24 3.21
C GLN A 151 -44.79 2.16 1.93
N LYS A 152 -44.58 0.97 1.38
CA LYS A 152 -43.85 0.75 0.12
C LYS A 152 -44.55 1.40 -1.07
N VAL A 153 -45.87 1.29 -1.16
CA VAL A 153 -46.67 1.95 -2.23
C VAL A 153 -46.64 3.47 -2.09
N ARG A 154 -46.68 4.02 -0.86
CA ARG A 154 -46.49 5.47 -0.65
C ARG A 154 -45.06 5.91 -0.96
N ALA A 155 -44.08 5.06 -0.71
CA ALA A 155 -42.68 5.28 -1.03
C ALA A 155 -42.32 4.99 -2.51
N ASP A 156 -43.28 4.59 -3.36
CA ASP A 156 -43.07 4.22 -4.76
C ASP A 156 -42.55 5.39 -5.63
N LEU A 157 -42.65 6.62 -5.12
CA LEU A 157 -41.93 7.82 -5.61
C LEU A 157 -40.39 7.65 -5.64
N ILE A 158 -39.83 6.63 -4.98
CA ILE A 158 -38.38 6.38 -4.84
C ILE A 158 -37.84 5.46 -5.98
N MET A 159 -38.68 5.06 -6.95
CA MET A 159 -38.27 4.25 -8.13
C MET A 159 -37.55 2.94 -7.75
N ARG A 160 -38.14 2.16 -6.83
CA ARG A 160 -37.59 0.88 -6.35
C ARG A 160 -38.55 -0.27 -6.65
N CYS A 161 -37.99 -1.44 -6.96
CA CYS A 161 -38.74 -2.66 -7.16
C CYS A 161 -39.45 -3.05 -5.87
N PHE A 162 -40.76 -3.28 -5.96
CA PHE A 162 -41.59 -3.66 -4.82
C PHE A 162 -41.11 -4.95 -4.14
N LEU A 163 -40.62 -5.92 -4.92
CA LEU A 163 -40.19 -7.22 -4.40
C LEU A 163 -38.76 -7.21 -3.84
N CYS A 164 -37.79 -6.63 -4.56
CA CYS A 164 -36.36 -6.76 -4.23
C CYS A 164 -35.67 -5.43 -3.87
N GLY A 165 -36.38 -4.30 -3.89
CA GLY A 165 -35.87 -2.98 -3.50
C GLY A 165 -34.82 -2.36 -4.43
N SER A 166 -34.39 -3.07 -5.48
CA SER A 166 -33.44 -2.58 -6.48
C SER A 166 -34.02 -1.42 -7.29
N LYS A 167 -33.17 -0.59 -7.90
CA LYS A 167 -33.60 0.49 -8.79
C LYS A 167 -34.44 -0.05 -9.96
N LEU A 168 -35.48 0.68 -10.33
CA LEU A 168 -36.33 0.35 -11.47
C LEU A 168 -35.70 0.77 -12.81
N PRO A 169 -35.86 -0.02 -13.88
CA PRO A 169 -35.59 0.41 -15.24
C PRO A 169 -36.62 1.44 -15.70
N ARG A 170 -36.37 2.11 -16.83
CA ARG A 170 -37.33 3.04 -17.47
C ARG A 170 -37.73 2.49 -18.85
N PRO A 171 -39.00 2.12 -19.11
CA PRO A 171 -40.11 2.05 -18.14
C PRO A 171 -40.01 0.82 -17.19
N PRO A 172 -40.59 0.89 -15.98
CA PRO A 172 -40.69 -0.26 -15.08
C PRO A 172 -41.75 -1.28 -15.52
N PHE A 173 -41.71 -2.49 -14.96
CA PHE A 173 -42.79 -3.48 -15.11
C PHE A 173 -43.85 -3.27 -14.03
N GLU A 174 -45.12 -3.21 -14.39
CA GLU A 174 -46.20 -2.88 -13.45
C GLU A 174 -47.25 -3.99 -13.34
N TYR A 175 -47.79 -4.21 -12.13
CA TYR A 175 -48.90 -5.13 -11.86
C TYR A 175 -49.61 -4.81 -10.54
N ASN A 176 -50.95 -4.73 -10.52
CA ASN A 176 -51.77 -4.43 -9.33
C ASN A 176 -51.26 -3.23 -8.50
N ASN A 177 -50.91 -2.13 -9.17
CA ASN A 177 -50.37 -0.89 -8.58
C ASN A 177 -48.99 -1.04 -7.92
N TYR A 178 -48.21 -2.05 -8.31
CA TYR A 178 -46.82 -2.24 -7.88
C TYR A 178 -45.84 -2.23 -9.06
N SER A 179 -44.66 -1.64 -8.84
CA SER A 179 -43.59 -1.53 -9.84
C SER A 179 -42.45 -2.53 -9.59
N PHE A 180 -41.91 -3.15 -10.64
CA PHE A 180 -40.89 -4.20 -10.59
C PHE A 180 -39.72 -3.96 -11.53
N CYS A 181 -38.52 -4.39 -11.12
CA CYS A 181 -37.30 -4.22 -11.92
C CYS A 181 -37.16 -5.23 -13.07
N SER A 182 -37.90 -6.35 -13.03
CA SER A 182 -37.82 -7.42 -14.03
C SER A 182 -39.09 -8.27 -14.04
N ILE A 183 -39.34 -8.95 -15.16
CA ILE A 183 -40.44 -9.94 -15.29
C ILE A 183 -40.33 -11.03 -14.21
N LYS A 184 -39.12 -11.46 -13.86
CA LYS A 184 -38.90 -12.44 -12.78
C LYS A 184 -39.42 -11.94 -11.43
N CYS A 185 -39.16 -10.67 -11.09
CA CYS A 185 -39.68 -10.09 -9.86
C CYS A 185 -41.20 -9.97 -9.87
N LEU A 186 -41.79 -9.59 -11.01
CA LEU A 186 -43.24 -9.53 -11.18
C LEU A 186 -43.88 -10.92 -11.02
N GLN A 187 -43.35 -11.94 -11.69
CA GLN A 187 -43.83 -13.32 -11.60
C GLN A 187 -43.71 -13.88 -10.19
N ASN A 188 -42.56 -13.67 -9.53
CA ASN A 188 -42.37 -14.11 -8.16
C ASN A 188 -43.35 -13.44 -7.19
N HIS A 189 -43.60 -12.14 -7.34
CA HIS A 189 -44.60 -11.45 -6.54
C HIS A 189 -46.01 -12.05 -6.74
N ARG A 190 -46.40 -12.32 -7.99
CA ARG A 190 -47.69 -12.97 -8.32
C ARG A 190 -47.79 -14.37 -7.71
N ASN A 191 -46.69 -15.13 -7.68
CA ASN A 191 -46.67 -16.50 -7.15
C ASN A 191 -46.62 -16.54 -5.62
N LEU A 192 -45.96 -15.57 -4.97
CA LEU A 192 -45.89 -15.45 -3.50
C LEU A 192 -47.20 -14.92 -2.89
N ARG A 193 -47.99 -14.17 -3.66
CA ARG A 193 -49.40 -13.88 -3.34
C ARG A 193 -50.32 -14.74 -4.23
N PRO A 194 -50.47 -16.03 -3.97
CA PRO A 194 -51.52 -16.80 -4.62
C PRO A 194 -52.87 -16.30 -4.10
N LEU A 195 -53.63 -15.60 -4.95
CA LEU A 195 -55.07 -15.39 -4.84
C LEU A 195 -55.61 -15.07 -3.42
N HIS A 196 -55.25 -13.92 -2.86
CA HIS A 196 -56.21 -13.20 -2.01
C HIS A 196 -56.64 -11.94 -2.76
N ASN A 197 -57.38 -12.15 -3.84
CA ASN A 197 -58.40 -11.18 -4.21
C ASN A 197 -59.45 -11.27 -3.10
N SER A 198 -59.61 -10.16 -2.37
CA SER A 198 -60.83 -9.85 -1.60
C SER A 198 -61.11 -10.71 -0.35
N ALA A 199 -60.82 -10.13 0.81
CA ALA A 199 -61.82 -9.87 1.85
C ALA A 199 -61.35 -8.68 2.67
#